data_AF-A0A2H0TIY5-F1
#
_entry.id   AF-A0A2H0TIY5-F1
#
_cell.length_a   1.000
_cell.length_b   1.000
_cell.length_c   1.000
_cell.angle_alpha   90.00
_cell.angle_beta   90.00
_cell.angle_gamma   90.00
#
_symmetry.space_group_name_H-M   'P 1'
#
loop_
_entity.id
_entity.type
_entity.pdbx_description
1 polymer ?
#
loop_
_entity_poly.entity_id
_entity_poly.type
_entity_poly.pdbx_seq_one_letter_code
_entity_poly.pdbx_strand_id
1 'polypeptide(L)'
;MEEEQKQIKINLDPILYALSNVNIRFTEEVFDFLMVSGNQARQFCASPKHAKRIHLLLGKCLDEYEKKFGPLETQLPEKKETASEEKIGFKK
;
A
#
# COMPACT_ATOMS: atom_id res chain seq x y z
N MET A 1 41.73 16.53 -13.27
CA MET A 1 40.38 16.08 -13.67
C MET A 1 39.62 15.88 -12.38
N GLU A 2 38.84 16.89 -11.98
CA GLU A 2 38.00 16.83 -10.78
C GLU A 2 36.71 16.10 -11.15
N GLU A 3 36.42 15.01 -10.44
CA GLU A 3 35.18 14.26 -10.60
C GLU A 3 34.03 15.04 -9.95
N GLU A 4 33.15 15.61 -10.79
CA GLU A 4 31.90 16.21 -10.33
C GLU A 4 31.04 15.15 -9.63
N GLN A 5 30.99 15.23 -8.30
CA GLN A 5 30.05 14.47 -7.50
C GLN A 5 28.62 14.86 -7.91
N LYS A 6 27.94 13.98 -8.65
CA LYS A 6 26.53 14.13 -8.98
C LYS A 6 25.72 14.20 -7.68
N GLN A 7 25.36 15.41 -7.30
CA GLN A 7 24.51 15.69 -6.14
C GLN A 7 23.14 15.07 -6.41
N ILE A 8 22.85 13.94 -5.77
CA ILE A 8 21.53 13.32 -5.81
C ILE A 8 20.58 14.27 -5.09
N LYS A 9 19.71 14.96 -5.83
CA LYS A 9 18.62 15.75 -5.24
C LYS A 9 17.65 14.78 -4.57
N ILE A 10 17.80 14.61 -3.27
CA ILE A 10 16.82 13.92 -2.43
C ILE A 10 15.63 14.87 -2.32
N ASN A 11 14.58 14.63 -3.11
CA ASN A 11 13.30 15.27 -2.89
C ASN A 11 12.73 14.67 -1.60
N LEU A 12 12.86 15.42 -0.50
CA LEU A 12 12.25 15.09 0.78
C LEU A 12 10.75 15.29 0.66
N ASP A 13 10.08 14.16 0.55
CA ASP A 13 8.65 14.05 0.60
C ASP A 13 8.13 14.42 2.01
N PRO A 14 6.89 14.92 2.17
CA PRO A 14 6.29 15.24 3.46
C PRO A 14 6.54 14.14 4.50
N ILE A 15 6.94 14.58 5.69
CA ILE A 15 7.44 13.72 6.78
C ILE A 15 6.38 12.71 7.25
N LEU A 16 5.09 13.02 7.05
CA LEU A 16 4.00 12.14 7.44
C LEU A 16 2.76 12.37 6.57
N TYR A 17 2.18 11.28 6.07
CA TYR A 17 0.88 11.27 5.39
C TYR A 17 -0.09 10.40 6.17
N ALA A 18 -1.28 10.95 6.47
CA ALA A 18 -2.35 10.18 7.09
C ALA A 18 -3.08 9.35 6.02
N LEU A 19 -3.08 8.03 6.17
CA LEU A 19 -3.74 7.13 5.23
C LEU A 19 -5.27 7.28 5.33
N SER A 20 -5.91 7.56 4.20
CA SER A 20 -7.37 7.52 4.05
C SER A 20 -7.85 6.21 3.44
N ASN A 21 -6.99 5.51 2.70
CA ASN A 21 -7.30 4.18 2.15
C ASN A 21 -6.04 3.36 1.88
N VAL A 22 -6.16 2.03 1.94
CA VAL A 22 -5.12 1.07 1.58
C VAL A 22 -5.76 -0.05 0.76
N ASN A 23 -5.22 -0.29 -0.43
CA ASN A 23 -5.59 -1.44 -1.25
C ASN A 23 -4.36 -2.33 -1.48
N ILE A 24 -4.51 -3.63 -1.26
CA ILE A 24 -3.42 -4.61 -1.44
C ILE A 24 -3.86 -5.63 -2.49
N ARG A 25 -3.03 -5.82 -3.50
CA ARG A 25 -3.18 -6.86 -4.52
C ARG A 25 -1.92 -7.71 -4.57
N PHE A 26 -2.02 -8.91 -5.10
CA PHE A 26 -0.87 -9.79 -5.25
C PHE A 26 -0.94 -10.58 -6.55
N THR A 27 0.23 -10.95 -7.05
CA THR A 27 0.46 -11.97 -8.07
C THR A 27 1.33 -13.07 -7.46
N GLU A 28 1.77 -14.03 -8.27
CA GLU A 28 2.72 -15.04 -7.82
C GLU A 28 4.07 -14.43 -7.37
N GLU A 29 4.48 -13.34 -8.02
CA GLU A 29 5.83 -12.78 -7.84
C GLU A 29 5.88 -11.61 -6.85
N VAL A 30 4.79 -10.85 -6.71
CA VAL A 30 4.79 -9.58 -5.99
C VAL A 30 3.48 -9.27 -5.26
N PHE A 31 3.58 -8.39 -4.26
CA PHE A 31 2.47 -7.73 -3.58
C PHE A 31 2.52 -6.23 -3.87
N ASP A 32 1.44 -5.70 -4.43
CA ASP A 32 1.25 -4.29 -4.70
C ASP A 32 0.39 -3.64 -3.61
N PHE A 33 0.90 -2.55 -3.05
CA PHE A 33 0.25 -1.75 -2.03
C PHE A 33 -0.06 -0.38 -2.62
N LEU A 34 -1.33 -0.04 -2.76
CA LEU A 34 -1.78 1.31 -3.09
C LEU A 34 -2.21 2.01 -1.79
N MET A 35 -1.46 3.03 -1.39
CA MET A 35 -1.69 3.83 -0.19
C MET A 35 -2.17 5.22 -0.60
N VAL A 36 -3.34 5.62 -0.11
CA VAL A 36 -3.98 6.91 -0.44
C VAL A 36 -4.00 7.80 0.79
N SER A 37 -3.64 9.08 0.63
CA SER A 37 -3.68 10.13 1.64
C SER A 37 -4.27 11.38 1.02
N GLY A 38 -5.50 11.75 1.40
CA GLY A 38 -6.24 12.84 0.77
C GLY A 38 -6.44 12.56 -0.72
N ASN A 39 -5.92 13.44 -1.59
CA ASN A 39 -5.96 13.27 -3.05
C ASN A 39 -4.64 12.74 -3.64
N GLN A 40 -3.73 12.24 -2.80
CA GLN A 40 -2.43 11.69 -3.22
C GLN A 40 -2.44 10.18 -3.05
N ALA A 41 -1.93 9.46 -4.04
CA ALA A 41 -1.80 8.00 -4.01
C ALA A 41 -0.38 7.59 -4.34
N ARG A 42 0.15 6.62 -3.59
CA ARG A 42 1.46 6.01 -3.83
C ARG A 42 1.34 4.50 -3.92
N GLN A 43 2.04 3.92 -4.89
CA GLN A 43 2.12 2.48 -5.04
C GLN A 43 3.50 1.98 -4.61
N PHE A 44 3.51 0.91 -3.82
CA PHE A 44 4.71 0.20 -3.41
C PHE A 44 4.59 -1.27 -3.81
N CYS A 45 5.71 -1.86 -4.21
CA CYS A 45 5.79 -3.28 -4.54
C CYS A 45 6.73 -3.98 -3.57
N ALA A 46 6.32 -5.15 -3.09
CA ALA A 46 7.12 -5.99 -2.22
C ALA A 46 7.13 -7.43 -2.72
N SER A 47 8.25 -8.14 -2.56
CA SER A 47 8.26 -9.59 -2.79
C SER A 47 7.46 -10.33 -1.70
N PRO A 48 7.02 -11.57 -1.93
CA PRO A 48 6.22 -12.33 -0.95
C PRO A 48 6.87 -12.45 0.43
N LYS A 49 8.20 -12.59 0.49
CA LYS A 49 8.94 -12.62 1.76
C LYS A 49 8.85 -11.28 2.50
N HIS A 50 8.95 -10.16 1.79
CA HIS A 50 8.81 -8.84 2.38
C HIS A 50 7.36 -8.58 2.83
N ALA A 51 6.37 -8.94 2.03
CA ALA A 51 4.96 -8.85 2.41
C ALA A 51 4.65 -9.65 3.68
N LYS A 52 5.16 -10.90 3.79
CA LYS A 52 5.01 -11.70 5.01
C LYS A 52 5.67 -11.05 6.22
N ARG A 53 6.85 -10.44 6.05
CA ARG A 53 7.53 -9.72 7.13
C ARG A 53 6.75 -8.48 7.58
N ILE A 54 6.17 -7.72 6.64
CA ILE A 54 5.30 -6.57 6.95
C ILE A 54 4.11 -7.02 7.80
N HIS A 55 3.43 -8.09 7.40
CA HIS A 55 2.30 -8.65 8.16
C HIS A 55 2.69 -9.04 9.60
N LEU A 56 3.82 -9.74 9.78
CA LEU A 56 4.28 -10.15 11.11
C LEU A 56 4.64 -8.95 12.01
N LEU A 57 5.32 -7.94 11.44
CA LEU A 57 5.66 -6.73 12.17
C LEU A 57 4.41 -5.93 12.54
N LEU A 58 3.48 -5.76 11.61
CA LEU A 58 2.24 -5.04 11.85
C LEU A 58 1.39 -5.74 12.92
N GLY A 59 1.26 -7.07 12.83
CA GLY A 59 0.55 -7.86 13.84
C GLY A 59 1.12 -7.68 15.23
N LYS A 60 2.46 -7.75 15.39
CA LYS A 60 3.11 -7.48 16.67
C LYS A 60 2.79 -6.08 17.21
N CYS A 61 2.82 -5.06 16.36
CA CYS A 61 2.49 -3.69 16.77
C CYS A 61 1.03 -3.55 17.19
N LEU A 62 0.11 -4.22 16.50
CA LEU A 62 -1.32 -4.24 16.87
C LEU A 62 -1.53 -4.94 18.22
N ASP A 63 -0.91 -6.10 18.44
CA ASP A 63 -0.98 -6.82 19.71
C ASP A 63 -0.47 -5.97 20.89
N GLU A 64 0.63 -5.23 20.68
CA GLU A 64 1.18 -4.31 21.68
C GLU A 64 0.28 -3.10 21.92
N TYR A 65 -0.36 -2.59 20.87
CA TYR A 65 -1.34 -1.50 20.97
C TYR A 65 -2.56 -1.95 21.77
N GLU A 66 -3.15 -3.09 21.43
CA GLU A 66 -4.39 -3.57 22.06
C GLU A 66 -4.21 -3.88 23.55
N LYS A 67 -3.04 -4.41 23.94
CA LYS A 67 -2.68 -4.60 25.35
C LYS A 67 -2.66 -3.30 26.15
N LYS A 68 -2.36 -2.16 25.51
CA LYS A 68 -2.21 -0.85 26.16
C LYS A 68 -3.48 -0.01 26.10
N PHE A 69 -4.23 -0.10 25.01
CA PHE A 69 -5.32 0.82 24.70
C PHE A 69 -6.68 0.13 24.54
N GLY A 70 -6.73 -1.20 24.59
CA GLY A 70 -7.95 -1.99 24.39
C GLY A 70 -8.08 -2.55 22.97
N PRO A 71 -9.02 -3.48 22.75
CA PRO A 71 -9.19 -4.18 21.47
C PRO A 71 -9.59 -3.23 20.34
N LEU A 72 -9.09 -3.49 19.13
CA LEU A 72 -9.45 -2.77 17.91
C LEU A 72 -10.48 -3.59 17.12
N GLU A 73 -11.68 -3.04 16.95
CA GLU A 73 -12.69 -3.62 16.08
C GLU A 73 -12.68 -2.92 14.71
N THR A 74 -12.51 -3.70 13.64
CA THR A 74 -12.56 -3.21 12.26
C THR A 74 -13.05 -4.30 11.32
N GLN A 75 -13.51 -3.91 10.12
CA GLN A 75 -13.98 -4.81 9.08
C GLN A 75 -13.23 -4.52 7.78
N LEU A 76 -12.96 -5.56 6.99
CA LEU A 76 -12.42 -5.36 5.64
C LEU A 76 -13.47 -4.67 4.77
N PRO A 77 -13.08 -3.69 3.93
CA PRO A 77 -14.01 -3.10 2.99
C PRO A 77 -14.53 -4.17 2.05
N GLU A 78 -15.86 -4.22 1.87
CA GLU A 78 -16.49 -5.12 0.92
C GLU A 78 -15.92 -4.85 -0.48
N LYS A 79 -15.50 -5.91 -1.18
CA LYS A 79 -15.10 -5.80 -2.60
C LYS A 79 -16.34 -5.33 -3.36
N LYS A 80 -16.37 -4.06 -3.78
CA LYS A 80 -17.27 -3.63 -4.84
C LYS A 80 -16.86 -4.41 -6.08
N GLU A 81 -17.69 -5.34 -6.52
CA GLU A 81 -17.60 -5.94 -7.84
C GLU A 81 -17.56 -4.77 -8.84
N THR A 82 -16.40 -4.55 -9.45
CA THR A 82 -16.28 -3.61 -10.55
C THR A 82 -17.31 -4.02 -11.60
N ALA A 83 -18.15 -3.06 -11.96
CA ALA A 83 -19.18 -3.15 -12.98
C ALA A 83 -18.72 -4.04 -14.14
N SER A 84 -19.61 -4.97 -14.50
CA SER A 84 -19.60 -5.76 -15.72
C SER A 84 -18.67 -5.19 -16.78
N GLU A 85 -17.74 -6.03 -17.24
CA GLU A 85 -17.12 -5.90 -18.55
C GLU A 85 -18.26 -5.68 -19.57
N GLU A 86 -18.56 -4.42 -19.89
CA GLU A 86 -19.35 -4.10 -21.06
C GLU A 86 -18.55 -4.65 -22.22
N LYS A 87 -19.04 -5.76 -22.79
CA LYS A 87 -18.55 -6.32 -24.03
C LYS A 87 -18.63 -5.22 -25.08
N ILE A 88 -17.53 -4.50 -25.29
CA ILE A 88 -17.32 -3.66 -26.47
C ILE A 88 -17.12 -4.62 -27.65
N GLY A 89 -18.22 -5.22 -28.08
CA GLY A 89 -18.33 -5.97 -29.33
C GLY A 89 -19.11 -5.11 -30.31
N PHE A 90 -18.42 -4.57 -31.31
CA PHE A 90 -19.08 -3.98 -32.47
C PHE A 90 -19.95 -5.06 -33.12
N LYS A 91 -21.28 -4.92 -33.03
CA LYS A 91 -22.20 -5.74 -33.82
C LYS A 91 -21.95 -5.44 -35.29
N LYS A 92 -21.80 -6.51 -36.08
CA LYS A 92 -21.66 -6.52 -37.53
C LYS A 92 -22.78 -5.75 -38.23
#